data_AF-A0A1H0L8D7-F1
#
_entry.id   AF-A0A1H0L8D7-F1
#
_cell.length_a   1.000
_cell.length_b   1.000
_cell.length_c   1.000
_cell.angle_alpha   90.00
_cell.angle_beta   90.00
_cell.angle_gamma   90.00
#
_symmetry.space_group_name_H-M   'P 1'
#
loop_
_entity.id
_entity.type
_entity.pdbx_description
1 polymer ?
#
loop_
_entity_poly.entity_id
_entity_poly.type
_entity_poly.pdbx_seq_one_letter_code
_entity_poly.pdbx_strand_id
1 'polypeptide(L)'
;MGSQTADEAKAANVAVMGEPLGVLYSALWQSVALVHVYWKEYVELFGSKPERIDLLNRAAPAFFHMIQDELWELALLRISRLTDPPKTGRAGRQNLSIQALPALISDATLKAQVTQLVADALAETAFCRDWRNRRIAHSDLLLALDQPTTPLADASRLKVKTALLSITAVLNAVAGHYMDSESRFDLGGRINGAVSLLYVLNEGVKVGETREKRLEEGKPIPEDFRCEPI
;
A
#
# COMPACT_ATOMS: atom_id res chain seq x y z
N MET A 1 11.72 10.54 -21.49
CA MET A 1 11.92 10.64 -20.04
C MET A 1 13.27 10.04 -19.74
N GLY A 2 14.23 10.82 -19.23
CA GLY A 2 15.51 10.26 -18.79
C GLY A 2 15.25 9.34 -17.61
N SER A 3 15.71 8.09 -17.67
CA SER A 3 15.64 7.20 -16.51
C SER A 3 16.69 7.68 -15.50
N GLN A 4 16.27 8.43 -14.51
CA GLN A 4 17.12 8.74 -13.37
C GLN A 4 17.09 7.53 -12.42
N THR A 5 18.25 7.09 -11.93
CA THR A 5 18.32 6.02 -10.93
C THR A 5 17.87 6.53 -9.56
N ALA A 6 17.52 5.61 -8.64
CA ALA A 6 17.15 5.99 -7.28
C ALA A 6 18.28 6.75 -6.56
N ASP A 7 19.54 6.41 -6.84
CA ASP A 7 20.71 7.05 -6.25
C ASP A 7 20.94 8.45 -6.81
N GLU A 8 20.74 8.66 -8.11
CA GLU A 8 20.79 9.98 -8.73
C GLU A 8 19.68 10.89 -8.21
N ALA A 9 18.45 10.38 -8.06
CA ALA A 9 17.33 11.14 -7.49
C ALA A 9 17.61 11.53 -6.02
N LYS A 10 18.18 10.60 -5.25
CA LYS A 10 18.61 10.88 -3.86
C LYS A 10 19.70 11.94 -3.81
N ALA A 11 20.70 11.86 -4.69
CA ALA A 11 21.78 12.85 -4.76
C ALA A 11 21.24 14.25 -5.10
N ALA A 12 20.29 14.34 -6.03
CA ALA A 12 19.61 15.60 -6.36
C ALA A 12 18.85 16.18 -5.15
N ASN A 13 18.09 15.35 -4.43
CA ASN A 13 17.39 15.78 -3.21
C ASN A 13 18.36 16.26 -2.12
N VAL A 14 19.48 15.56 -1.92
CA VAL A 14 20.52 15.97 -0.96
C VAL A 14 21.16 17.31 -1.35
N ALA A 15 21.39 17.55 -2.63
CA ALA A 15 21.97 18.80 -3.12
C ALA A 15 21.10 20.02 -2.80
N VAL A 16 19.77 19.89 -2.84
CA VAL A 16 18.84 21.01 -2.61
C VAL A 16 18.33 21.12 -1.16
N MET A 17 18.18 19.99 -0.45
CA MET A 17 17.63 19.95 0.92
C MET A 17 18.71 19.92 2.02
N GLY A 18 19.97 19.67 1.65
CA GLY A 18 21.03 19.30 2.59
C GLY A 18 20.97 17.82 2.99
N GLU A 19 22.09 17.29 3.47
CA GLU A 19 22.27 15.85 3.68
C GLU A 19 21.24 15.22 4.64
N PRO A 20 20.98 15.76 5.86
CA PRO A 20 20.07 15.11 6.79
C PRO A 20 18.63 15.02 6.25
N LEU A 21 18.12 16.12 5.69
CA LEU A 21 16.76 16.20 5.18
C LEU A 21 16.60 15.44 3.86
N GLY A 22 17.53 15.62 2.92
CA GLY A 22 17.48 14.99 1.60
C GLY A 22 17.56 13.47 1.65
N VAL A 23 18.38 12.90 2.54
CA VAL A 23 18.46 11.45 2.75
C VAL A 23 17.16 10.90 3.33
N LEU A 24 16.63 11.54 4.38
CA LEU A 24 15.38 11.12 5.01
C LEU A 24 14.19 11.22 4.04
N TYR A 25 14.07 12.37 3.36
CA TYR A 25 13.03 12.62 2.37
C TYR A 25 13.04 11.56 1.27
N SER A 26 14.21 11.24 0.70
CA SER A 26 14.34 10.25 -0.37
C SER A 26 13.90 8.86 0.08
N ALA A 27 14.27 8.44 1.30
CA ALA A 27 13.86 7.14 1.84
C ALA A 27 12.34 7.09 2.13
N LEU A 28 11.76 8.18 2.65
CA LEU A 28 10.33 8.30 2.86
C LEU A 28 9.56 8.27 1.54
N TRP A 29 10.03 9.00 0.52
CA TRP A 29 9.42 9.03 -0.80
C TRP A 29 9.31 7.63 -1.40
N GLN A 30 10.39 6.84 -1.37
CA GLN A 30 10.37 5.46 -1.86
C GLN A 30 9.39 4.58 -1.08
N SER A 31 9.32 4.76 0.24
CA SER A 31 8.42 3.99 1.10
C SER A 31 6.95 4.35 0.88
N VAL A 32 6.66 5.64 0.65
CA VAL A 32 5.33 6.16 0.31
C VAL A 32 4.91 5.69 -1.09
N ALA A 33 5.78 5.79 -2.09
CA ALA A 33 5.54 5.26 -3.43
C ALA A 33 5.18 3.77 -3.38
N LEU A 34 5.95 3.00 -2.60
CA LEU A 34 5.73 1.56 -2.49
C LEU A 34 4.37 1.23 -1.87
N VAL A 35 3.96 1.89 -0.78
CA VAL A 35 2.65 1.60 -0.17
C VAL A 35 1.49 1.98 -1.10
N HIS A 36 1.61 3.07 -1.87
CA HIS A 36 0.61 3.42 -2.89
C HIS A 36 0.52 2.36 -3.99
N VAL A 37 1.64 1.78 -4.43
CA VAL A 37 1.64 0.67 -5.39
C VAL A 37 0.88 -0.54 -4.83
N TYR A 38 1.21 -1.01 -3.63
CA TYR A 38 0.50 -2.14 -3.01
C TYR A 38 -1.00 -1.86 -2.81
N TRP A 39 -1.32 -0.65 -2.36
CA TRP A 39 -2.71 -0.24 -2.16
C TRP A 39 -3.49 -0.21 -3.47
N LYS A 40 -2.87 0.24 -4.57
CA LYS A 40 -3.50 0.23 -5.87
C LYS A 40 -3.76 -1.19 -6.37
N GLU A 41 -2.81 -2.11 -6.22
CA GLU A 41 -3.02 -3.53 -6.56
C GLU A 41 -4.23 -4.10 -5.79
N TYR A 42 -4.33 -3.81 -4.50
CA TYR A 42 -5.49 -4.20 -3.68
C TYR A 42 -6.80 -3.61 -4.23
N VAL A 43 -6.84 -2.31 -4.54
CA VAL A 43 -8.04 -1.64 -5.07
C VAL A 43 -8.42 -2.17 -6.45
N GLU A 44 -7.44 -2.48 -7.31
CA GLU A 44 -7.70 -3.06 -8.63
C GLU A 44 -8.29 -4.47 -8.53
N LEU A 45 -7.77 -5.32 -7.64
CA LEU A 45 -8.30 -6.68 -7.46
C LEU A 45 -9.65 -6.68 -6.74
N PHE A 46 -9.77 -5.93 -5.64
CA PHE A 46 -10.86 -6.12 -4.68
C PHE A 46 -11.78 -4.91 -4.49
N GLY A 47 -11.40 -3.75 -5.02
CA GLY A 47 -12.07 -2.48 -4.69
C GLY A 47 -12.95 -1.88 -5.79
N SER A 48 -12.73 -2.20 -7.06
CA SER A 48 -13.31 -1.40 -8.15
C SER A 48 -14.64 -1.94 -8.68
N LYS A 49 -14.75 -3.25 -8.91
CA LYS A 49 -15.83 -3.85 -9.70
C LYS A 49 -16.25 -5.22 -9.13
N PRO A 50 -17.56 -5.45 -8.87
CA PRO A 50 -18.05 -6.76 -8.42
C PRO A 50 -17.68 -7.91 -9.36
N GLU A 51 -17.62 -7.65 -10.66
CA GLU A 51 -17.27 -8.66 -11.67
C GLU A 51 -15.83 -9.16 -11.54
N ARG A 52 -14.93 -8.34 -10.99
CA ARG A 52 -13.55 -8.77 -10.69
C ARG A 52 -13.54 -9.73 -9.51
N ILE A 53 -14.31 -9.46 -8.45
CA ILE A 53 -14.45 -10.38 -7.32
C ILE A 53 -15.02 -11.73 -7.78
N ASP A 54 -16.06 -11.72 -8.62
CA ASP A 54 -16.64 -12.93 -9.19
C ASP A 54 -15.59 -13.75 -9.96
N LEU A 55 -14.82 -13.09 -10.82
CA LEU A 55 -13.74 -13.74 -11.57
C LEU A 55 -12.70 -14.37 -10.64
N LEU A 56 -12.25 -13.66 -9.61
CA LEU A 56 -11.26 -14.16 -8.65
C LEU A 56 -11.82 -15.37 -7.87
N ASN A 57 -13.09 -15.31 -7.47
CA ASN A 57 -13.77 -16.40 -6.77
C ASN A 57 -13.95 -17.65 -7.64
N ARG A 58 -14.19 -17.48 -8.95
CA ARG A 58 -14.25 -18.60 -9.92
C ARG A 58 -12.87 -19.18 -10.20
N ALA A 59 -11.84 -18.34 -10.25
CA ALA A 59 -10.49 -18.77 -10.60
C ALA A 59 -9.78 -19.52 -9.47
N ALA A 60 -9.72 -18.94 -8.27
CA ALA A 60 -8.99 -19.51 -7.13
C ALA A 60 -9.44 -18.88 -5.79
N PRO A 61 -10.64 -19.22 -5.28
CA PRO A 61 -11.29 -18.47 -4.21
C PRO A 61 -10.47 -18.43 -2.91
N ALA A 62 -9.92 -19.57 -2.49
CA ALA A 62 -9.11 -19.66 -1.28
C ALA A 62 -7.81 -18.84 -1.37
N PHE A 63 -7.16 -18.84 -2.54
CA PHE A 63 -5.94 -18.06 -2.76
C PHE A 63 -6.23 -16.56 -2.76
N PHE A 64 -7.27 -16.11 -3.47
CA PHE A 64 -7.59 -14.69 -3.54
C PHE A 64 -8.15 -14.14 -2.22
N HIS A 65 -8.84 -14.96 -1.43
CA HIS A 65 -9.21 -14.60 -0.06
C HIS A 65 -7.97 -14.32 0.80
N MET A 66 -6.99 -15.24 0.79
CA MET A 66 -5.70 -15.06 1.48
C MET A 66 -5.00 -13.78 1.01
N ILE A 67 -4.89 -13.55 -0.30
CA ILE A 67 -4.24 -12.36 -0.85
C ILE A 67 -4.99 -11.06 -0.47
N GLN A 68 -6.32 -11.09 -0.40
CA GLN A 68 -7.12 -9.94 0.02
C GLN A 68 -6.78 -9.54 1.46
N ASP A 69 -6.78 -10.51 2.38
CA ASP A 69 -6.48 -10.29 3.79
C ASP A 69 -5.04 -9.78 3.98
N GLU A 70 -4.08 -10.44 3.33
CA GLU A 70 -2.66 -10.11 3.47
C GLU A 70 -2.30 -8.73 2.87
N LEU A 71 -2.86 -8.38 1.71
CA LEU A 71 -2.62 -7.06 1.11
C LEU A 71 -3.26 -5.93 1.92
N TRP A 72 -4.43 -6.18 2.51
CA TRP A 72 -5.07 -5.24 3.40
C TRP A 72 -4.22 -4.97 4.64
N GLU A 73 -3.85 -6.03 5.38
CA GLU A 73 -3.04 -5.90 6.59
C GLU A 73 -1.65 -5.31 6.27
N LEU A 74 -1.03 -5.69 5.15
CA LEU A 74 0.24 -5.12 4.70
C LEU A 74 0.14 -3.61 4.43
N ALA A 75 -0.95 -3.13 3.84
CA ALA A 75 -1.14 -1.69 3.61
C ALA A 75 -1.22 -0.92 4.93
N LEU A 76 -2.01 -1.41 5.89
CA LEU A 76 -2.13 -0.80 7.22
C LEU A 76 -0.79 -0.81 7.98
N LEU A 77 -0.05 -1.92 7.90
CA LEU A 77 1.27 -2.04 8.52
C LEU A 77 2.26 -1.03 7.92
N ARG A 78 2.31 -0.89 6.59
CA ARG A 78 3.20 0.07 5.93
C ARG A 78 2.86 1.51 6.30
N ILE A 79 1.58 1.85 6.34
CA ILE A 79 1.11 3.17 6.79
C ILE A 79 1.52 3.43 8.24
N SER A 80 1.28 2.48 9.15
CA SER A 80 1.63 2.65 10.57
C SER A 80 3.13 2.85 10.80
N ARG A 81 3.99 2.17 10.03
CA ARG A 81 5.46 2.34 10.10
C ARG A 81 5.90 3.74 9.66
N LEU A 82 5.27 4.30 8.63
CA LEU A 82 5.54 5.66 8.15
C LEU A 82 5.13 6.74 9.15
N THR A 83 4.18 6.44 10.04
CA THR A 83 3.62 7.37 11.03
C THR A 83 3.94 7.01 12.47
N ASP A 84 4.87 6.09 12.70
CA ASP A 84 5.37 5.76 14.02
C ASP A 84 6.25 6.86 14.62
N PRO A 85 6.42 6.91 15.95
CA PRO A 85 7.40 7.80 16.56
C PRO A 85 8.79 7.59 15.93
N PRO A 86 9.57 8.66 15.70
CA PRO A 86 10.87 8.57 15.04
C PRO A 86 11.92 7.81 15.88
N LYS A 87 11.64 7.56 17.16
CA LYS A 87 12.44 6.73 18.06
C LYS A 87 11.50 5.79 18.83
N THR A 88 11.79 4.49 18.83
CA THR A 88 11.03 3.50 19.61
C THR A 88 11.97 2.50 20.31
N GLY A 89 11.60 2.05 21.51
CA GLY A 89 12.33 1.01 22.25
C GLY A 89 13.64 1.47 22.91
N ARG A 90 14.66 0.59 22.92
CA ARG A 90 15.99 0.83 23.52
C ARG A 90 16.70 2.02 22.85
N ALA A 91 17.50 2.74 23.64
CA ALA A 91 18.27 3.89 23.18
C ALA A 91 19.06 3.60 21.89
N GLY A 92 18.87 4.43 20.86
CA GLY A 92 19.64 4.41 19.61
C GLY A 92 18.89 3.95 18.35
N ARG A 93 17.70 3.32 18.46
CA ARG A 93 16.91 2.94 17.28
C ARG A 93 16.08 4.10 16.74
N GLN A 94 16.28 4.43 15.47
CA GLN A 94 15.52 5.45 14.73
C GLN A 94 14.63 4.78 13.68
N ASN A 95 13.40 5.26 13.56
CA ASN A 95 12.45 4.78 12.56
C ASN A 95 12.43 5.73 11.36
N LEU A 96 12.23 5.15 10.17
CA LEU A 96 11.88 5.92 8.99
C LEU A 96 10.44 6.41 9.12
N SER A 97 10.28 7.65 9.59
CA SER A 97 8.97 8.24 9.90
C SER A 97 8.87 9.67 9.42
N ILE A 98 7.70 10.06 8.94
CA ILE A 98 7.39 11.45 8.56
C ILE A 98 7.50 12.40 9.75
N GLN A 99 7.37 11.90 10.99
CA GLN A 99 7.51 12.68 12.21
C GLN A 99 8.94 13.24 12.41
N ALA A 100 9.95 12.68 11.74
CA ALA A 100 11.32 13.17 11.83
C ALA A 100 11.57 14.42 10.95
N LEU A 101 10.73 14.68 9.95
CA LEU A 101 10.93 15.77 8.99
C LEU A 101 10.97 17.18 9.63
N PRO A 102 10.02 17.59 10.50
CA PRO A 102 10.02 18.94 11.05
C PRO A 102 11.29 19.35 11.79
N ALA A 103 11.99 18.39 12.39
CA ALA A 103 13.23 18.65 13.13
C ALA A 103 14.41 18.98 12.21
N LEU A 104 14.34 18.62 10.93
CA LEU A 104 15.40 18.82 9.93
C LEU A 104 15.14 20.03 9.02
N ILE A 105 13.98 20.67 9.14
CA ILE A 105 13.60 21.84 8.34
C ILE A 105 14.04 23.12 9.07
N SER A 106 14.84 23.93 8.40
CA SER A 106 15.34 25.21 8.95
C SER A 106 14.38 26.38 8.73
N ASP A 107 13.66 26.40 7.59
CA ASP A 107 12.67 27.44 7.31
C ASP A 107 11.48 27.35 8.27
N ALA A 108 11.17 28.45 8.97
CA ALA A 108 10.18 28.45 10.04
C ALA A 108 8.74 28.24 9.52
N THR A 109 8.42 28.81 8.37
CA THR A 109 7.09 28.72 7.76
C THR A 109 6.82 27.30 7.28
N LEU A 110 7.76 26.71 6.52
CA LEU A 110 7.68 25.32 6.08
C LEU A 110 7.64 24.37 7.27
N LYS A 111 8.48 24.60 8.29
CA LYS A 111 8.49 23.76 9.50
C LYS A 111 7.13 23.75 10.19
N ALA A 112 6.50 24.91 10.36
CA ALA A 112 5.17 25.01 10.95
C ALA A 112 4.12 24.27 10.11
N GLN A 113 4.12 24.47 8.79
CA GLN A 113 3.23 23.79 7.86
C GLN A 113 3.40 22.26 7.92
N VAL A 114 4.64 21.76 7.80
CA VAL A 114 4.94 20.33 7.84
C VAL A 114 4.60 19.72 9.20
N THR A 115 4.79 20.46 10.29
CA THR A 115 4.39 20.00 11.64
C THR A 115 2.88 19.77 11.71
N GLN A 116 2.08 20.71 11.18
CA GLN A 116 0.63 20.54 11.16
C GLN A 116 0.20 19.37 10.27
N LEU A 117 0.75 19.27 9.05
CA LEU A 117 0.44 18.18 8.13
C LEU A 117 0.82 16.80 8.71
N VAL A 118 1.92 16.73 9.47
CA VAL A 118 2.27 15.52 10.21
C VAL A 118 1.22 15.22 11.26
N ALA A 119 0.78 16.19 12.06
CA ALA A 119 -0.26 15.98 13.06
C ALA A 119 -1.57 15.46 12.44
N ASP A 120 -1.99 16.03 11.31
CA ASP A 120 -3.16 15.59 10.55
C ASP A 120 -2.98 14.15 10.05
N ALA A 121 -1.81 13.82 9.49
CA ALA A 121 -1.50 12.46 9.06
C ALA A 121 -1.48 11.45 10.23
N LEU A 122 -1.03 11.86 11.42
CA LEU A 122 -1.07 11.00 12.62
C LEU A 122 -2.51 10.72 13.07
N ALA A 123 -3.41 11.71 12.97
CA ALA A 123 -4.82 11.54 13.28
C ALA A 123 -5.49 10.59 12.28
N GLU A 124 -5.30 10.84 10.99
CA GLU A 124 -5.87 10.02 9.90
C GLU A 124 -5.35 8.57 9.92
N THR A 125 -4.15 8.33 10.46
CA THR A 125 -3.54 6.98 10.51
C THR A 125 -3.69 6.28 11.85
N ALA A 126 -4.40 6.86 12.82
CA ALA A 126 -4.55 6.29 14.16
C ALA A 126 -5.13 4.87 14.15
N PHE A 127 -6.09 4.60 13.26
CA PHE A 127 -6.70 3.27 13.10
C PHE A 127 -5.69 2.23 12.60
N CYS A 128 -4.73 2.60 11.74
CA CYS A 128 -3.69 1.68 11.27
C CYS A 128 -2.80 1.20 12.44
N ARG A 129 -2.56 2.08 13.42
CA ARG A 129 -1.77 1.74 14.61
C ARG A 129 -2.50 0.77 15.53
N ASP A 130 -3.81 0.93 15.70
CA ASP A 130 -4.65 -0.02 16.46
C ASP A 130 -4.61 -1.41 15.83
N TRP A 131 -4.87 -1.49 14.52
CA TRP A 131 -4.77 -2.73 13.74
C TRP A 131 -3.40 -3.39 13.87
N ARG A 132 -2.32 -2.62 13.71
CA ARG A 132 -0.97 -3.16 13.89
C ARG A 132 -0.80 -3.77 15.28
N ASN A 133 -1.15 -3.02 16.32
CA ASN A 133 -0.87 -3.40 17.70
C ASN A 133 -1.68 -4.59 18.19
N ARG A 134 -2.86 -4.83 17.62
CA ARG A 134 -3.82 -5.81 18.16
C ARG A 134 -4.12 -6.98 17.23
N ARG A 135 -3.80 -6.84 15.94
CA ARG A 135 -4.06 -7.86 14.92
C ARG A 135 -2.82 -8.29 14.16
N ILE A 136 -2.03 -7.34 13.65
CA ILE A 136 -1.02 -7.63 12.60
C ILE A 136 0.35 -7.97 13.21
N ALA A 137 0.89 -7.10 14.06
CA ALA A 137 2.22 -7.31 14.67
C ALA A 137 2.14 -8.08 15.99
N HIS A 138 0.98 -8.04 16.65
CA HIS A 138 0.68 -8.80 17.84
C HIS A 138 -0.73 -9.37 17.73
N SER A 139 -0.96 -10.50 18.39
CA SER A 139 -2.29 -11.09 18.54
C SER A 139 -2.84 -10.69 19.89
N ASP A 140 -3.74 -9.70 19.92
CA ASP A 140 -4.50 -9.36 21.11
C ASP A 140 -5.28 -10.59 21.58
N LEU A 141 -5.04 -11.03 22.81
CA LEU A 141 -5.57 -12.29 23.31
C LEU A 141 -7.10 -12.30 23.39
N LEU A 142 -7.71 -11.18 23.78
CA LEU A 142 -9.17 -11.11 23.92
C LEU A 142 -9.83 -11.12 22.55
N LEU A 143 -9.26 -10.42 21.57
CA LEU A 143 -9.72 -10.51 20.18
C LEU A 143 -9.52 -11.92 19.60
N ALA A 144 -8.39 -12.57 19.89
CA ALA A 144 -8.10 -13.91 19.37
C ALA A 144 -8.99 -15.02 19.97
N LEU A 145 -9.53 -14.79 21.17
CA LEU A 145 -10.43 -15.71 21.87
C LEU A 145 -11.91 -15.33 21.71
N ASP A 146 -12.23 -14.35 20.87
CA ASP A 146 -13.59 -13.81 20.69
C ASP A 146 -14.27 -13.40 22.02
N GLN A 147 -13.48 -12.91 22.98
CA GLN A 147 -14.00 -12.45 24.27
C GLN A 147 -14.49 -11.00 24.18
N PRO A 148 -15.47 -10.58 25.01
CA PRO A 148 -15.94 -9.20 25.05
C PRO A 148 -14.79 -8.21 25.28
N THR A 149 -14.46 -7.43 24.25
CA THR A 149 -13.44 -6.38 24.27
C THR A 149 -13.81 -5.28 23.29
N THR A 150 -13.09 -4.16 23.32
CA THR A 150 -13.26 -3.10 22.31
C THR A 150 -12.91 -3.67 20.93
N PRO A 151 -13.78 -3.57 19.91
CA PRO A 151 -13.44 -3.99 18.55
C PRO A 151 -12.18 -3.29 18.03
N LEU A 152 -11.60 -3.81 16.94
CA LEU A 152 -10.59 -3.07 16.19
C LEU A 152 -11.18 -1.75 15.70
N ALA A 153 -10.34 -0.73 15.61
CA ALA A 153 -10.73 0.56 15.06
C ALA A 153 -11.34 0.39 13.67
N ASP A 154 -12.46 1.07 13.41
CA ASP A 154 -13.11 1.02 12.11
C ASP A 154 -12.14 1.44 11.00
N ALA A 155 -11.96 0.55 10.02
CA ALA A 155 -11.03 0.71 8.92
C ALA A 155 -11.77 0.46 7.61
N SER A 156 -11.57 1.37 6.64
CA SER A 156 -12.26 1.31 5.36
C SER A 156 -11.33 1.76 4.24
N ARG A 157 -11.65 1.38 3.00
CA ARG A 157 -10.91 1.83 1.82
C ARG A 157 -10.84 3.36 1.72
N LEU A 158 -11.90 4.05 2.15
CA LEU A 158 -11.91 5.51 2.21
C LEU A 158 -10.90 6.03 3.23
N LYS A 159 -10.89 5.48 4.45
CA LYS A 159 -9.91 5.86 5.49
C LYS A 159 -8.47 5.60 5.06
N VAL A 160 -8.19 4.46 4.43
CA VAL A 160 -6.85 4.15 3.89
C VAL A 160 -6.46 5.16 2.80
N LYS A 161 -7.38 5.51 1.89
CA LYS A 161 -7.13 6.55 0.89
C LYS A 161 -6.83 7.91 1.54
N THR A 162 -7.61 8.34 2.53
CA THR A 162 -7.40 9.60 3.24
C THR A 162 -6.04 9.62 3.97
N ALA A 163 -5.70 8.53 4.65
CA ALA A 163 -4.40 8.34 5.29
C ALA A 163 -3.21 8.44 4.31
N LEU A 164 -3.33 7.82 3.13
CA LEU A 164 -2.27 7.91 2.12
C LEU A 164 -2.13 9.31 1.54
N LEU A 165 -3.25 10.02 1.35
CA LEU A 165 -3.25 11.41 0.88
C LEU A 165 -2.65 12.37 1.91
N SER A 166 -2.92 12.19 3.20
CA SER A 166 -2.34 13.04 4.26
C SER A 166 -0.82 12.83 4.37
N ILE A 167 -0.33 11.59 4.27
CA ILE A 167 1.11 11.30 4.18
C ILE A 167 1.73 11.93 2.93
N THR A 168 1.02 11.86 1.79
CA THR A 168 1.48 12.46 0.53
C THR A 168 1.60 13.98 0.64
N ALA A 169 0.64 14.65 1.30
CA ALA A 169 0.67 16.09 1.52
C ALA A 169 1.91 16.54 2.31
N VAL A 170 2.36 15.74 3.30
CA VAL A 170 3.59 16.01 4.05
C VAL A 170 4.81 16.04 3.12
N LEU A 171 4.95 15.04 2.25
CA LEU A 171 6.09 14.99 1.30
C LEU A 171 6.00 16.07 0.23
N ASN A 172 4.79 16.37 -0.26
CA ASN A 172 4.60 17.41 -1.28
C ASN A 172 4.85 18.82 -0.72
N ALA A 173 4.56 19.09 0.57
CA ALA A 173 4.93 20.36 1.19
C ALA A 173 6.44 20.58 1.20
N VAL A 174 7.23 19.54 1.52
CA VAL A 174 8.70 19.60 1.46
C VAL A 174 9.18 19.76 0.02
N ALA A 175 8.65 18.95 -0.90
CA ALA A 175 9.03 18.98 -2.32
C ALA A 175 8.71 20.33 -2.99
N GLY A 176 7.54 20.88 -2.72
CA GLY A 176 7.10 22.16 -3.25
C GLY A 176 8.02 23.31 -2.83
N HIS A 177 8.48 23.30 -1.57
CA HIS A 177 9.39 24.34 -1.10
C HIS A 177 10.79 24.26 -1.71
N TYR A 178 11.38 23.06 -1.80
CA TYR A 178 12.78 22.90 -2.23
C TYR A 178 12.96 22.69 -3.73
N MET A 179 11.93 22.22 -4.43
CA MET A 179 12.02 21.77 -5.82
C MET A 179 10.88 22.27 -6.71
N ASP A 180 9.93 23.06 -6.18
CA ASP A 180 8.73 23.52 -6.90
C ASP A 180 8.00 22.37 -7.62
N SER A 181 7.84 21.25 -6.92
CA SER A 181 7.29 20.02 -7.49
C SER A 181 6.38 19.28 -6.53
N GLU A 182 5.48 18.47 -7.10
CA GLU A 182 4.59 17.58 -6.36
C GLU A 182 4.63 16.17 -6.94
N SER A 183 4.52 15.18 -6.07
CA SER A 183 4.39 13.78 -6.44
C SER A 183 2.93 13.33 -6.40
N ARG A 184 2.48 12.72 -7.50
CA ARG A 184 1.15 12.10 -7.64
C ARG A 184 1.27 10.57 -7.56
N PHE A 185 1.48 10.07 -6.34
CA PHE A 185 1.63 8.62 -6.10
C PHE A 185 0.39 7.81 -6.46
N ASP A 186 -0.79 8.44 -6.51
CA ASP A 186 -2.09 7.84 -6.81
C ASP A 186 -2.28 7.48 -8.30
N LEU A 187 -1.56 8.15 -9.20
CA LEU A 187 -1.78 8.03 -10.64
C LEU A 187 -1.07 6.83 -11.28
N GLY A 188 0.08 6.39 -10.73
CA GLY A 188 0.88 5.31 -11.30
C GLY A 188 0.28 3.92 -11.08
N GLY A 189 0.36 3.01 -12.05
CA GLY A 189 -0.02 1.59 -11.92
C GLY A 189 1.16 0.68 -12.23
N ARG A 190 1.19 -0.53 -11.65
CA ARG A 190 2.28 -1.47 -11.92
C ARG A 190 2.09 -2.08 -13.32
N ILE A 191 3.12 -1.98 -14.15
CA ILE A 191 3.19 -2.75 -15.40
C ILE A 191 3.23 -4.23 -15.02
N ASN A 192 2.40 -5.05 -15.67
CA ASN A 192 2.21 -6.46 -15.33
C ASN A 192 1.69 -6.68 -13.89
N GLY A 193 0.86 -5.75 -13.39
CA GLY A 193 0.16 -5.86 -12.11
C GLY A 193 -1.20 -6.56 -12.19
N ALA A 194 -2.07 -6.24 -11.23
CA ALA A 194 -3.39 -6.82 -11.01
C ALA A 194 -4.26 -6.83 -12.26
N VAL A 195 -4.25 -5.75 -13.03
CA VAL A 195 -5.06 -5.65 -14.27
C VAL A 195 -4.62 -6.69 -15.29
N SER A 196 -3.31 -6.88 -15.49
CA SER A 196 -2.77 -7.90 -16.39
C SER A 196 -3.14 -9.30 -15.91
N LEU A 197 -3.06 -9.57 -14.61
CA LEU A 197 -3.49 -10.84 -14.01
C LEU A 197 -4.97 -11.10 -14.29
N LEU A 198 -5.84 -10.11 -14.08
CA LEU A 198 -7.28 -10.23 -14.33
C LEU A 198 -7.60 -10.59 -15.79
N TYR A 199 -6.85 -10.06 -16.76
CA TYR A 199 -7.02 -10.44 -18.17
C TYR A 199 -6.71 -11.92 -18.38
N VAL A 200 -5.57 -12.40 -17.89
CA VAL A 200 -5.15 -13.80 -18.03
C VAL A 200 -6.12 -14.75 -17.33
N LEU A 201 -6.57 -14.42 -16.12
CA LEU A 201 -7.54 -15.22 -15.39
C LEU A 201 -8.88 -15.30 -16.12
N ASN A 202 -9.36 -14.18 -16.65
CA ASN A 202 -10.62 -14.13 -17.41
C ASN A 202 -10.58 -15.02 -18.65
N GLU A 203 -9.44 -15.05 -19.36
CA GLU A 203 -9.25 -15.97 -20.48
C GLU A 203 -9.24 -17.43 -20.02
N GLY A 204 -8.47 -17.75 -18.97
CA GLY A 204 -8.37 -19.10 -18.41
C GLY A 204 -9.72 -19.65 -17.92
N VAL A 205 -10.47 -18.85 -17.16
CA VAL A 205 -11.79 -19.23 -16.64
C VAL A 205 -12.77 -19.52 -17.78
N LYS A 206 -12.82 -18.65 -18.82
CA LYS A 206 -13.70 -18.87 -19.97
C LYS A 206 -13.38 -20.17 -20.72
N VAL A 207 -12.10 -20.48 -20.88
CA VAL A 207 -11.68 -21.75 -21.51
C VAL A 207 -12.11 -22.93 -20.65
N GLY A 208 -11.93 -22.85 -19.33
CA GLY A 208 -12.39 -23.85 -18.36
C GLY A 208 -13.90 -24.11 -18.45
N GLU A 209 -14.71 -23.05 -18.45
CA GLU A 209 -16.17 -23.15 -18.55
C GLU A 209 -16.64 -23.74 -19.88
N THR A 210 -15.96 -23.37 -20.98
CA THR A 210 -16.28 -23.94 -22.29
C THR A 210 -15.95 -25.43 -22.33
N ARG A 211 -14.85 -25.85 -21.68
CA ARG A 211 -14.51 -27.27 -21.52
C ARG A 211 -15.55 -27.99 -20.69
N GLU A 212 -15.90 -27.48 -19.52
CA GLU A 212 -16.93 -28.08 -18.64
C GLU A 212 -18.25 -28.26 -19.39
N LYS A 213 -18.71 -27.22 -20.09
CA LYS A 213 -19.93 -27.29 -20.91
C LYS A 213 -19.87 -28.39 -21.99
N ARG A 214 -18.74 -28.55 -22.68
CA ARG A 214 -18.55 -29.64 -23.66
C ARG A 214 -18.66 -31.02 -23.02
N LEU A 215 -18.08 -31.17 -21.83
CA LEU A 215 -18.13 -32.43 -21.07
C LEU A 215 -19.57 -32.75 -20.62
N GLU A 216 -20.29 -31.75 -20.10
CA GLU A 216 -21.69 -31.88 -19.67
C GLU A 216 -22.63 -32.22 -20.84
N GLU A 217 -22.42 -31.62 -22.01
CA GLU A 217 -23.19 -31.91 -23.23
C GLU A 217 -22.81 -33.24 -23.90
N GLY A 218 -21.79 -33.95 -23.41
CA GLY A 218 -21.29 -35.18 -24.02
C GLY A 218 -20.59 -34.97 -25.37
N LYS A 219 -20.03 -33.77 -25.60
CA LYS A 219 -19.31 -33.39 -26.83
C LYS A 219 -17.84 -33.02 -26.56
N PRO A 220 -17.04 -33.91 -25.94
CA PRO A 220 -15.64 -33.61 -25.65
C PRO A 220 -14.79 -33.52 -26.93
N ILE A 221 -13.73 -32.72 -26.90
CA ILE A 221 -12.65 -32.72 -27.90
C ILE A 221 -11.37 -33.32 -27.32
N PRO A 222 -10.41 -33.80 -28.14
CA PRO A 222 -9.17 -34.42 -27.65
C PRO A 222 -8.39 -33.55 -26.65
N GLU A 223 -8.43 -32.23 -26.81
CA GLU A 223 -7.77 -31.26 -25.93
C GLU A 223 -8.36 -31.24 -24.51
N ASP A 224 -9.62 -31.63 -24.32
CA ASP A 224 -10.30 -31.60 -23.02
C ASP A 224 -9.68 -32.57 -22.00
N PHE A 225 -8.96 -33.59 -22.49
CA PHE A 225 -8.30 -34.62 -21.70
C PHE A 225 -6.80 -34.40 -21.56
N ARG A 226 -6.23 -33.36 -22.19
CA ARG A 226 -4.81 -33.06 -22.06
C ARG A 226 -4.55 -32.44 -20.69
N CYS A 227 -3.79 -33.17 -19.86
CA CYS A 227 -3.18 -32.61 -18.67
C CYS A 227 -1.77 -32.17 -19.07
N GLU A 228 -1.62 -30.91 -19.48
CA GLU A 228 -0.28 -30.35 -19.70
C GLU A 228 0.34 -30.07 -18.32
N PRO A 229 1.57 -30.55 -18.07
CA PRO A 229 2.27 -30.18 -16.83
C PRO A 229 2.54 -28.68 -16.85
N ILE A 230 2.13 -28.00 -15.77
CA ILE A 230 2.44 -26.59 -15.49
C ILE A 230 3.74 -26.53 -14.70
#